data_AF-A0A0J9X527-F1
#
_entry.id   AF-A0A0J9X527-F1
#
_cell.length_a   1.000
_cell.length_b   1.000
_cell.length_c   1.000
_cell.angle_alpha   90.00
_cell.angle_beta   90.00
_cell.angle_gamma   90.00
#
_symmetry.space_group_name_H-M   'P 1'
#
loop_
_entity.id
_entity.type
_entity.pdbx_description
1 polymer ?
#
loop_
_entity_poly.entity_id
_entity_poly.type
_entity_poly.pdbx_seq_one_letter_code
_entity_poly.pdbx_strand_id
1 'polypeptide(L)'
;MSFFNTVKKAQGSLKTPTLSTLLQQPALAPRIAVRGKRTKTNTAQTAQVQRLVTQLSVFSARKKQPRRLKLCMEDLIRHNVATRAWTLFNKEKREQEAAQLEAQYNKIVEACEELENTDPFLAYEGTKREKGKRFTPELRVPTETPPTVVWQEAWEAVPTPEKK
;
A
#
# COMPACT_ATOMS: atom_id res chain seq x y z
N MET A 1 -42.55 -18.15 8.57
CA MET A 1 -43.11 -17.68 7.29
C MET A 1 -42.39 -18.41 6.17
N SER A 2 -43.06 -19.44 5.65
CA SER A 2 -42.60 -20.33 4.59
C SER A 2 -42.88 -19.70 3.23
N PHE A 3 -41.90 -19.69 2.33
CA PHE A 3 -42.17 -19.45 0.91
C PHE A 3 -41.40 -20.49 0.07
N PHE A 4 -42.11 -21.57 -0.24
CA PHE A 4 -41.91 -22.35 -1.45
C PHE A 4 -42.19 -21.47 -2.66
N ASN A 5 -41.39 -21.58 -3.73
CA ASN A 5 -41.94 -21.46 -5.09
C ASN A 5 -41.03 -22.09 -6.15
N THR A 6 -41.50 -23.24 -6.63
CA THR A 6 -41.86 -23.52 -8.03
C THR A 6 -40.75 -23.65 -9.08
N VAL A 7 -40.53 -24.93 -9.42
CA VAL A 7 -39.91 -25.48 -10.63
C VAL A 7 -40.69 -25.08 -11.88
N LYS A 8 -40.00 -24.61 -12.93
CA LYS A 8 -40.50 -24.62 -14.31
C LYS A 8 -39.52 -25.35 -15.23
N LYS A 9 -39.96 -26.51 -15.70
CA LYS A 9 -39.40 -27.32 -16.80
C LYS A 9 -39.61 -26.58 -18.12
N ALA A 10 -38.56 -26.44 -18.93
CA ALA A 10 -38.69 -26.11 -20.34
C ALA A 10 -38.09 -27.26 -21.17
N GLN A 11 -38.99 -27.96 -21.86
CA GLN A 11 -38.72 -28.93 -22.92
C GLN A 11 -38.30 -28.17 -24.18
N GLY A 12 -37.28 -28.67 -24.90
CA GLY A 12 -36.77 -27.98 -26.08
C GLY A 12 -35.88 -28.84 -26.98
N SER A 13 -36.52 -29.78 -27.70
CA SER A 13 -36.21 -30.25 -29.06
C SER A 13 -34.75 -30.51 -29.47
N LEU A 14 -34.39 -31.79 -29.52
CA LEU A 14 -33.23 -32.30 -30.26
C LEU A 14 -33.51 -32.22 -31.77
N LYS A 15 -32.66 -31.52 -32.52
CA LYS A 15 -32.57 -31.62 -33.98
C LYS A 15 -31.18 -32.12 -34.35
N THR A 16 -31.11 -33.37 -34.78
CA THR A 16 -29.97 -33.95 -35.50
C THR A 16 -30.04 -33.53 -36.97
N PRO A 17 -28.92 -33.13 -37.59
CA PRO A 17 -28.81 -33.21 -39.04
C PRO A 17 -28.01 -34.45 -39.46
N THR A 18 -28.60 -35.16 -40.40
CA THR A 18 -28.16 -36.38 -41.07
C THR A 18 -26.92 -36.18 -41.93
N LEU A 19 -26.11 -37.23 -42.00
CA LEU A 19 -24.98 -37.40 -42.92
C LEU A 19 -25.50 -37.61 -44.34
N SER A 20 -25.10 -36.75 -45.29
CA SER A 20 -24.98 -37.17 -46.69
C SER A 20 -24.13 -36.21 -47.53
N THR A 21 -23.40 -36.83 -48.46
CA THR A 21 -22.95 -36.30 -49.75
C THR A 21 -21.56 -35.65 -49.80
N LEU A 22 -20.62 -36.56 -50.02
CA LEU A 22 -19.29 -36.36 -50.58
C LEU A 22 -19.45 -36.10 -52.09
N LEU A 23 -18.93 -34.97 -52.61
CA LEU A 23 -18.29 -34.84 -53.94
C LEU A 23 -17.79 -33.40 -54.20
N GLN A 24 -16.59 -33.34 -54.77
CA GLN A 24 -15.95 -32.24 -55.49
C GLN A 24 -15.41 -31.02 -54.71
N GLN A 25 -14.13 -31.09 -54.34
CA GLN A 25 -13.29 -29.91 -54.02
C GLN A 25 -12.53 -29.44 -55.28
N PRO A 26 -12.61 -28.17 -55.71
CA PRO A 26 -11.57 -27.56 -56.52
C PRO A 26 -10.39 -27.09 -55.64
N ALA A 27 -9.19 -27.20 -56.21
CA ALA A 27 -7.88 -27.08 -55.58
C ALA A 27 -7.68 -25.90 -54.60
N LEU A 28 -7.04 -26.20 -53.47
CA LEU A 28 -6.61 -25.27 -52.42
C LEU A 28 -5.39 -24.46 -52.90
N ALA A 29 -5.59 -23.18 -53.20
CA ALA A 29 -4.48 -22.22 -53.16
C ALA A 29 -4.02 -22.06 -51.69
N PRO A 30 -2.71 -22.02 -51.38
CA PRO A 30 -2.25 -21.78 -50.03
C PRO A 30 -2.62 -20.35 -49.63
N ARG A 31 -3.65 -20.20 -48.81
CA ARG A 31 -3.90 -18.95 -48.09
C ARG A 31 -2.73 -18.77 -47.12
N ILE A 32 -1.74 -18.01 -47.55
CA ILE A 32 -0.70 -17.48 -46.67
C ILE A 32 -1.45 -16.82 -45.52
N ALA A 33 -1.33 -17.40 -44.32
CA ALA A 33 -1.85 -16.80 -43.11
C ALA A 33 -1.00 -15.56 -42.82
N VAL A 34 -1.32 -14.45 -43.49
CA VAL A 34 -0.79 -13.14 -43.14
C VAL A 34 -1.24 -12.89 -41.71
N ARG A 35 -0.26 -12.98 -40.80
CA ARG A 35 -0.26 -12.55 -39.40
C ARG A 35 -1.61 -11.97 -39.00
N GLY A 36 -2.47 -12.81 -38.43
CA GLY A 36 -3.83 -12.45 -38.09
C GLY A 36 -3.87 -11.10 -37.39
N LYS A 37 -4.49 -10.11 -38.02
CA LYS A 37 -4.98 -8.92 -37.32
C LYS A 37 -5.75 -9.44 -36.12
N ARG A 38 -5.33 -9.01 -34.93
CA ARG A 38 -5.89 -9.42 -33.64
C ARG A 38 -7.34 -8.93 -33.52
N THR A 39 -8.27 -9.58 -34.20
CA THR A 39 -9.70 -9.29 -34.17
C THR A 39 -10.38 -10.09 -33.07
N LYS A 40 -10.00 -9.84 -31.80
CA LYS A 40 -10.82 -10.19 -30.63
C LYS A 40 -10.62 -9.14 -29.53
N THR A 41 -10.95 -7.89 -29.83
CA THR A 41 -11.38 -6.93 -28.82
C THR A 41 -12.85 -6.69 -29.08
N ASN A 42 -13.71 -6.91 -28.08
CA ASN A 42 -15.12 -6.58 -28.12
C ASN A 42 -15.33 -5.24 -28.84
N THR A 43 -15.92 -5.27 -30.03
CA THR A 43 -16.21 -4.09 -30.86
C THR A 43 -17.27 -3.16 -30.25
N ALA A 44 -17.69 -3.44 -29.00
CA ALA A 44 -18.77 -2.75 -28.30
C ALA A 44 -18.32 -1.55 -27.44
N GLN A 45 -17.02 -1.28 -27.29
CA GLN A 45 -16.54 -0.22 -26.37
C GLN A 45 -15.51 0.71 -27.02
N THR A 46 -15.68 2.02 -26.80
CA THR A 46 -14.75 3.06 -27.25
C THR A 46 -13.37 2.89 -26.59
N ALA A 47 -12.30 3.36 -27.25
CA ALA A 47 -10.93 3.24 -26.75
C ALA A 47 -10.73 3.88 -25.36
N GLN A 48 -11.47 4.95 -25.05
CA GLN A 48 -11.45 5.60 -23.73
C GLN A 48 -12.04 4.70 -22.65
N VAL A 49 -13.18 4.05 -22.94
CA VAL A 49 -13.80 3.08 -22.02
C VAL A 49 -12.87 1.89 -21.80
N GLN A 50 -12.18 1.42 -22.84
CA GLN A 50 -11.19 0.35 -22.68
C GLN A 50 -10.02 0.76 -21.76
N ARG A 51 -9.52 2.00 -21.84
CA ARG A 51 -8.50 2.51 -20.90
C ARG A 51 -9.01 2.52 -19.47
N LEU A 52 -10.22 3.01 -19.23
CA LEU A 52 -10.84 3.00 -17.90
C LEU A 52 -11.02 1.57 -17.40
N VAL A 53 -11.49 0.65 -18.24
CA VAL A 53 -11.62 -0.78 -17.88
C VAL A 53 -10.26 -1.38 -17.56
N THR A 54 -9.19 -1.01 -18.28
CA THR A 54 -7.83 -1.47 -17.92
C THR A 54 -7.34 -0.88 -16.62
N GLN A 55 -7.58 0.40 -16.33
CA GLN A 55 -7.23 1.03 -15.05
C GLN A 55 -8.01 0.39 -13.89
N LEU A 56 -9.31 0.17 -14.06
CA LEU A 56 -10.13 -0.56 -13.10
C LEU A 56 -9.65 -2.01 -12.95
N SER A 57 -9.26 -2.64 -14.05
CA SER A 57 -8.64 -3.96 -14.02
C SER A 57 -7.29 -3.93 -13.29
N VAL A 58 -6.54 -2.82 -13.32
CA VAL A 58 -5.31 -2.61 -12.54
C VAL A 58 -5.60 -2.78 -11.05
N PHE A 59 -6.61 -2.07 -10.55
CA PHE A 59 -7.04 -2.14 -9.15
C PHE A 59 -7.77 -3.43 -8.78
N SER A 60 -8.42 -4.09 -9.75
CA SER A 60 -9.18 -5.31 -9.48
C SER A 60 -8.26 -6.49 -9.10
N ALA A 61 -8.64 -7.24 -8.07
CA ALA A 61 -7.96 -8.46 -7.63
C ALA A 61 -8.10 -9.65 -8.61
N ARG A 62 -9.03 -9.56 -9.56
CA ARG A 62 -9.43 -10.66 -10.43
C ARG A 62 -8.26 -11.14 -11.29
N LYS A 63 -7.89 -12.42 -11.17
CA LYS A 63 -6.78 -13.08 -11.88
C LYS A 63 -5.37 -12.55 -11.55
N LYS A 64 -5.23 -11.68 -10.53
CA LYS A 64 -3.93 -11.12 -10.10
C LYS A 64 -3.47 -11.62 -8.74
N GLN A 65 -4.42 -11.97 -7.88
CA GLN A 65 -4.09 -12.59 -6.61
C GLN A 65 -3.63 -14.04 -6.85
N PRO A 66 -2.49 -14.45 -6.30
CA PRO A 66 -2.08 -15.85 -6.32
C PRO A 66 -3.04 -16.69 -5.48
N ARG A 67 -2.92 -18.01 -5.61
CA ARG A 67 -3.63 -18.92 -4.70
C ARG A 67 -3.12 -18.70 -3.27
N ARG A 68 -4.02 -18.84 -2.28
CA ARG A 68 -3.64 -18.73 -0.87
C ARG A 68 -2.56 -19.76 -0.54
N LEU A 69 -1.54 -19.31 0.19
CA LEU A 69 -0.46 -20.18 0.66
C LEU A 69 -1.03 -21.21 1.64
N LYS A 70 -0.72 -22.48 1.41
CA LYS A 70 -1.06 -23.58 2.32
C LYS A 70 0.24 -24.04 2.95
N LEU A 71 0.34 -23.91 4.27
CA LEU A 71 1.50 -24.34 5.04
C LEU A 71 1.26 -25.75 5.59
N CYS A 72 2.33 -26.53 5.76
CA CYS A 72 2.27 -27.73 6.58
C CYS A 72 2.14 -27.34 8.07
N MET A 73 1.80 -28.30 8.93
CA MET A 73 1.60 -28.01 10.36
C MET A 73 2.88 -27.48 11.03
N GLU A 74 4.03 -28.05 10.68
CA GLU A 74 5.32 -27.60 11.22
C GLU A 74 5.65 -26.16 10.80
N ASP A 75 5.47 -25.82 9.53
CA ASP A 75 5.71 -24.47 9.02
C ASP A 75 4.74 -23.45 9.62
N LEU A 76 3.48 -23.84 9.83
CA LEU A 76 2.51 -23.01 10.53
C LEU A 76 2.97 -22.70 11.96
N ILE A 77 3.48 -23.70 12.67
CA ILE A 77 4.03 -23.52 14.02
C ILE A 77 5.26 -22.59 13.97
N ARG A 78 6.21 -22.81 13.05
CA ARG A 78 7.39 -21.95 12.88
C ARG A 78 7.00 -20.49 12.60
N HIS A 79 6.04 -20.28 11.68
CA HIS A 79 5.52 -18.95 11.36
C HIS A 79 4.89 -18.27 12.58
N ASN A 80 4.08 -18.99 13.35
CA ASN A 80 3.43 -18.46 14.55
C ASN A 80 4.45 -18.11 15.64
N VAL A 81 5.49 -18.93 15.82
CA VAL A 81 6.58 -18.65 16.76
C VAL A 81 7.35 -17.40 16.36
N ALA A 82 7.74 -17.27 15.09
CA ALA A 82 8.43 -16.08 14.58
C ALA A 82 7.58 -14.82 14.74
N THR A 83 6.29 -14.91 14.42
CA THR A 83 5.34 -13.81 14.58
C THR A 83 5.23 -13.40 16.05
N ARG A 84 5.10 -14.38 16.96
CA ARG A 84 5.00 -14.11 18.40
C ARG A 84 6.29 -13.47 18.94
N ALA A 85 7.45 -13.97 18.55
CA ALA A 85 8.74 -13.38 18.91
C ALA A 85 8.83 -11.91 18.43
N TRP A 86 8.42 -11.63 17.19
CA TRP A 86 8.38 -10.26 16.66
C TRP A 86 7.41 -9.35 17.43
N THR A 87 6.24 -9.86 17.82
CA THR A 87 5.30 -9.07 18.63
C THR A 87 5.83 -8.75 20.02
N LEU A 88 6.53 -9.69 20.66
CA LEU A 88 7.17 -9.48 21.96
C LEU A 88 8.29 -8.44 21.84
N PHE A 89 9.17 -8.59 20.85
CA PHE A 89 10.24 -7.64 20.57
C PHE A 89 9.71 -6.20 20.38
N ASN A 90 8.67 -6.02 19.57
CA ASN A 90 8.08 -4.69 19.37
C ASN A 90 7.40 -4.12 20.62
N LYS A 91 6.86 -4.99 21.49
CA LYS A 91 6.30 -4.58 22.77
C LYS A 91 7.41 -4.06 23.67
N GLU A 92 8.49 -4.81 23.82
CA GLU A 92 9.66 -4.41 24.63
C GLU A 92 10.27 -3.11 24.12
N LYS A 93 10.43 -2.96 22.80
CA LYS A 93 10.91 -1.71 22.20
C LYS A 93 10.02 -0.51 22.56
N ARG A 94 8.70 -0.67 22.48
CA ARG A 94 7.75 0.39 22.86
C ARG A 94 7.83 0.72 24.35
N GLU A 95 7.99 -0.29 25.20
CA GLU A 95 8.13 -0.10 26.66
C GLU A 95 9.43 0.65 26.98
N GLN A 96 10.53 0.34 26.28
CA GLN A 96 11.80 1.08 26.41
C GLN A 96 11.66 2.55 25.97
N GLU A 97 11.04 2.80 24.81
CA GLU A 97 10.78 4.15 24.32
C GLU A 97 9.89 4.94 25.30
N ALA A 98 8.84 4.31 25.84
CA ALA A 98 7.96 4.93 26.83
C ALA A 98 8.69 5.26 28.14
N ALA A 99 9.49 4.32 28.66
CA ALA A 99 10.28 4.54 29.86
C ALA A 99 11.32 5.66 29.67
N GLN A 100 11.92 5.74 28.48
CA GLN A 100 12.86 6.83 28.16
C GLN A 100 12.15 8.19 28.12
N LEU A 101 10.96 8.27 27.51
CA LEU A 101 10.17 9.50 27.47
C LEU A 101 9.70 9.94 28.86
N GLU A 102 9.31 8.99 29.71
CA GLU A 102 8.95 9.25 31.11
C GLU A 102 10.15 9.77 31.90
N ALA A 103 11.33 9.14 31.74
CA ALA A 103 12.55 9.61 32.38
C ALA A 103 12.95 11.03 31.93
N GLN A 104 12.82 11.33 30.63
CA GLN A 104 13.05 12.67 30.09
C GLN A 104 12.07 13.68 30.68
N TYR A 105 10.79 13.33 30.78
CA TYR A 105 9.77 14.18 31.37
C TYR A 105 10.09 14.50 32.84
N ASN A 106 10.40 13.47 33.64
CA ASN A 106 10.74 13.65 35.06
C ASN A 106 11.97 14.56 35.24
N LYS A 107 12.97 14.41 34.36
CA LYS A 107 14.16 15.27 34.35
C LYS A 107 13.84 16.73 33.97
N ILE A 108 12.91 16.94 33.05
CA ILE A 108 12.43 18.29 32.70
C ILE A 108 11.71 18.92 33.89
N VAL A 109 10.86 18.17 34.59
CA VAL A 109 10.14 18.65 35.78
C VAL A 109 11.11 19.04 36.88
N GLU A 110 12.06 18.16 37.23
CA GLU A 110 13.12 18.42 38.22
C GLU A 110 13.89 19.71 37.88
N ALA A 111 14.31 19.87 36.62
CA ALA A 111 15.02 21.06 36.18
C ALA A 111 14.16 22.34 36.26
N CYS A 112 12.86 22.26 35.97
CA CYS A 112 11.95 23.40 36.11
C CYS A 112 11.73 23.78 37.58
N GLU A 113 11.59 22.80 38.49
CA GLU A 113 11.48 23.04 39.93
C GLU A 113 12.75 23.70 40.49
N GLU A 114 13.93 23.23 40.08
CA GLU A 114 15.21 23.86 40.43
C GLU A 114 15.30 25.30 39.90
N LEU A 115 14.81 25.54 38.69
CA LEU A 115 14.80 26.87 38.08
C LEU A 115 13.85 27.82 38.80
N GLU A 116 12.68 27.36 39.22
CA GLU A 116 11.72 28.18 39.97
C GLU A 116 12.25 28.59 41.35
N ASN A 117 13.01 27.69 42.00
CA ASN A 117 13.68 27.98 43.28
C ASN A 117 14.83 28.99 43.14
N THR A 118 15.47 29.08 41.97
CA THR A 118 16.64 29.93 41.73
C THR A 118 16.27 31.27 41.08
N ASP A 119 15.49 31.26 40.00
CA ASP A 119 14.98 32.46 39.30
C ASP A 119 13.54 32.24 38.78
N PRO A 120 12.53 32.73 39.53
CA PRO A 120 11.12 32.62 39.13
C PRO A 120 10.78 33.33 37.82
N PHE A 121 11.49 34.41 37.46
CA PHE A 121 11.21 35.15 36.22
C PHE A 121 11.60 34.31 35.00
N LEU A 122 12.77 33.68 35.05
CA LEU A 122 13.25 32.81 33.97
C LEU A 122 12.39 31.54 33.85
N ALA A 123 11.94 30.97 34.96
CA ALA A 123 11.02 29.83 34.97
C ALA A 123 9.68 30.15 34.28
N TYR A 124 9.13 31.34 34.53
CA TYR A 124 7.90 31.80 33.88
C TYR A 124 8.03 31.91 32.35
N GLU A 125 9.09 32.56 31.87
CA GLU A 125 9.30 32.69 30.41
C GLU A 125 9.70 31.36 29.76
N GLY A 126 10.46 30.50 30.45
CA GLY A 126 10.85 29.17 29.95
C GLY A 126 9.69 28.18 29.80
N THR A 127 8.69 28.26 30.69
CA THR A 127 7.50 27.38 30.67
C THR A 127 6.42 27.89 29.70
N LYS A 128 6.60 29.08 29.13
CA LYS A 128 5.64 29.71 28.22
C LYS A 128 5.48 28.89 26.95
N ARG A 129 4.22 28.63 26.58
CA ARG A 129 3.90 27.88 25.35
C ARG A 129 4.36 28.63 24.10
N GLU A 130 5.32 28.05 23.39
CA GLU A 130 5.78 28.54 22.09
C GLU A 130 4.72 28.26 21.00
N LYS A 131 3.90 29.26 20.67
CA LYS A 131 2.89 29.16 19.61
C LYS A 131 3.54 29.27 18.23
N GLY A 132 3.31 28.30 17.36
CA GLY A 132 3.72 28.35 15.95
C GLY A 132 5.14 27.87 15.65
N LYS A 133 5.85 27.33 16.65
CA LYS A 133 7.14 26.66 16.44
C LYS A 133 6.95 25.43 15.55
N ARG A 134 7.80 25.30 14.54
CA ARG A 134 7.84 24.19 13.60
C ARG A 134 9.27 23.66 13.53
N PHE A 135 9.43 22.39 13.18
CA PHE A 135 10.74 21.86 12.84
C PHE A 135 11.28 22.56 11.60
N THR A 136 12.59 22.82 11.58
CA THR A 136 13.25 23.41 10.43
C THR A 136 13.27 22.41 9.27
N PRO A 137 13.17 22.87 8.01
CA PRO A 137 13.22 21.99 6.84
C PRO A 137 14.58 21.30 6.66
N GLU A 138 15.63 21.81 7.31
CA GLU A 138 16.97 21.25 7.31
C GLU A 138 17.09 19.99 8.18
N LEU A 139 16.19 19.80 9.15
CA LEU A 139 16.11 18.58 9.94
C LEU A 139 15.53 17.45 9.08
N ARG A 140 16.42 16.69 8.43
CA ARG A 140 16.05 15.62 7.50
C ARG A 140 15.74 14.30 8.20
N VAL A 141 14.88 13.50 7.57
CA VAL A 141 14.67 12.10 7.95
C VAL A 141 15.92 11.28 7.59
N PRO A 142 16.42 10.40 8.48
CA PRO A 142 17.56 9.55 8.19
C PRO A 142 17.36 8.69 6.92
N THR A 143 18.42 8.54 6.13
CA THR A 143 18.44 7.71 4.91
C THR A 143 19.29 6.46 5.11
N GLU A 144 18.98 5.38 4.39
CA GLU A 144 19.71 4.10 4.47
C GLU A 144 21.20 4.21 4.11
N THR A 145 21.51 5.03 3.10
CA THR A 145 22.89 5.34 2.70
C THR A 145 23.12 6.85 2.83
N PRO A 146 24.33 7.27 3.25
CA PRO A 146 24.63 8.69 3.39
C PRO A 146 24.73 9.36 2.00
N PRO A 147 24.41 10.66 1.90
CA PRO A 147 24.64 11.45 0.69
C PRO A 147 26.14 11.69 0.47
N THR A 148 26.52 12.13 -0.73
CA THR A 148 27.92 12.45 -1.09
C THR A 148 28.56 13.45 -0.12
N VAL A 149 27.80 14.45 0.32
CA VAL A 149 28.21 15.40 1.37
C VAL A 149 27.33 15.14 2.59
N VAL A 150 27.91 14.50 3.60
CA VAL A 150 27.19 14.06 4.81
C VAL A 150 26.77 15.25 5.68
N TRP A 151 27.67 16.23 5.81
CA TRP A 151 27.49 17.39 6.65
C TRP A 151 27.93 18.65 5.90
N GLN A 152 27.21 19.76 6.10
CA GLN A 152 27.53 21.04 5.49
C GLN A 152 28.25 21.92 6.50
N GLU A 153 29.58 22.05 6.35
CA GLU A 153 30.40 22.88 7.23
C GLU A 153 30.19 24.38 6.99
N ALA A 154 29.97 24.77 5.74
CA ALA A 154 29.76 26.17 5.31
C ALA A 154 28.29 26.60 5.38
N TRP A 155 27.57 26.20 6.43
CA TRP A 155 26.16 26.56 6.58
C TRP A 155 26.00 28.05 6.93
N GLU A 156 25.13 28.75 6.21
CA GLU A 156 24.78 30.14 6.46
C GLU A 156 23.26 30.27 6.63
N ALA A 157 22.83 31.06 7.61
CA ALA A 157 21.43 31.33 7.84
C ALA A 157 20.84 32.10 6.64
N VAL A 158 19.78 31.57 6.03
CA VAL A 158 19.08 32.25 4.93
C VAL A 158 18.59 33.62 5.43
N PRO A 159 18.93 34.74 4.76
CA PRO A 159 18.46 36.05 5.18
C PRO A 159 16.93 36.08 5.13
N THR A 160 16.31 36.38 6.28
CA THR A 160 14.86 36.49 6.42
C THR A 160 14.34 37.54 5.43
N PRO A 161 13.35 37.24 4.57
CA PRO A 161 12.80 38.25 3.68
C PRO A 161 12.18 39.38 4.52
N GLU A 162 12.71 40.59 4.35
CA GLU A 162 12.13 41.80 4.96
C GLU A 162 10.66 41.91 4.53
N LYS A 163 9.76 41.98 5.51
CA LYS A 163 8.34 42.15 5.27
C LYS A 163 8.13 43.54 4.64
N LYS A 164 7.83 43.58 3.33
CA LYS A 164 7.26 44.76 2.66
C LYS A 164 5.79 44.92 3.03
#